data_AF-A0A537DTJ7-F1
#
_entry.id   AF-A0A537DTJ7-F1
#
_cell.length_a   1.000
_cell.length_b   1.000
_cell.length_c   1.000
_cell.angle_alpha   90.00
_cell.angle_beta   90.00
_cell.angle_gamma   90.00
#
_symmetry.space_group_name_H-M   'P 1'
#
loop_
_entity.id
_entity.type
_entity.pdbx_description
1 polymer ?
#
loop_
_entity_poly.entity_id
_entity_poly.type
_entity_poly.pdbx_seq_one_letter_code
_entity_poly.pdbx_strand_id
1 'polypeptide(L)'
;MPVKIIHPDHVEIVGLGLVLLTAPHSASPDADLHTGTIVEEAALTSRSYAVIGKVSREFLDLNRIQSAQLEFRKSIEGFIAEDGIRYLLDIHGKKESGVDIVITAGQTCSDSTTELVRSRLVKDFMVKVNNQNKGVESGSIVTSSNRRDAKGNFIVETIQIEFGHEERQFQREKVISDISEIADLLNARLVVSRGE
;
A
#
# COMPACT_ATOMS: atom_id res chain seq x y z
N MET A 1 -15.37 5.18 -14.18
CA MET A 1 -14.67 5.95 -13.13
C MET A 1 -14.68 5.13 -11.86
N PRO A 2 -13.62 5.19 -11.02
CA PRO A 2 -13.65 4.60 -9.69
C PRO A 2 -14.80 5.17 -8.85
N VAL A 3 -15.38 4.35 -7.97
CA VAL A 3 -16.47 4.76 -7.07
C VAL A 3 -15.93 4.92 -5.66
N LYS A 4 -16.17 6.08 -5.04
CA LYS A 4 -15.77 6.37 -3.66
C LYS A 4 -16.90 6.04 -2.69
N ILE A 5 -16.66 5.14 -1.75
CA ILE A 5 -17.59 4.77 -0.69
C ILE A 5 -17.05 5.30 0.64
N ILE A 6 -17.90 5.99 1.40
CA ILE A 6 -17.51 6.67 2.63
C ILE A 6 -18.07 5.90 3.82
N HIS A 7 -17.18 5.35 4.63
CA HIS A 7 -17.49 4.73 5.92
C HIS A 7 -17.17 5.71 7.05
N PRO A 8 -17.68 5.45 8.27
CA PRO A 8 -17.35 6.27 9.45
C PRO A 8 -15.85 6.27 9.77
N ASP A 9 -15.19 5.11 9.66
CA ASP A 9 -13.80 4.89 10.05
C ASP A 9 -12.82 4.87 8.88
N HIS A 10 -13.30 4.80 7.64
CA HIS A 10 -12.45 4.76 6.45
C HIS A 10 -13.16 5.20 5.15
N VAL A 11 -12.42 5.16 4.04
CA VAL A 11 -12.92 5.35 2.69
C VAL A 11 -12.47 4.17 1.85
N GLU A 12 -13.36 3.69 1.00
CA GLU A 12 -13.04 2.76 -0.05
C GLU A 12 -13.08 3.47 -1.41
N ILE A 13 -12.17 3.10 -2.29
CA ILE A 13 -12.20 3.45 -3.71
C ILE A 13 -12.28 2.13 -4.46
N VAL A 14 -13.42 1.88 -5.12
CA VAL A 14 -13.64 0.72 -5.96
C VAL A 14 -13.02 1.00 -7.33
N GLY A 15 -11.92 0.31 -7.62
CA GLY A 15 -11.12 0.49 -8.82
C GLY A 15 -11.31 -0.62 -9.85
N LEU A 16 -10.26 -0.85 -10.64
CA LEU A 16 -10.08 -1.93 -11.60
C LEU A 16 -8.66 -2.49 -11.43
N GLY A 17 -8.43 -3.66 -12.02
CA GLY A 17 -7.16 -4.36 -11.90
C GLY A 17 -7.07 -5.13 -10.58
N LEU A 18 -5.86 -5.52 -10.19
CA LEU A 18 -5.60 -6.40 -9.06
C LEU A 18 -4.61 -5.76 -8.06
N VAL A 19 -4.55 -4.43 -8.03
CA VAL A 19 -3.73 -3.63 -7.11
C VAL A 19 -4.63 -2.90 -6.12
N LEU A 20 -4.28 -2.99 -4.84
CA LEU A 20 -4.92 -2.28 -3.74
C LEU A 20 -3.92 -1.32 -3.08
N LEU A 21 -4.30 -0.06 -2.95
CA LEU A 21 -3.53 0.97 -2.24
C LEU A 21 -4.12 1.17 -0.84
N THR A 22 -3.29 1.30 0.19
CA THR A 22 -3.78 1.57 1.55
C THR A 22 -3.03 2.72 2.21
N ALA A 23 -3.73 3.48 3.04
CA ALA A 23 -3.16 4.53 3.89
C ALA A 23 -3.84 4.45 5.28
N PRO A 24 -3.37 3.57 6.18
CA PRO A 24 -4.04 3.32 7.46
C PRO A 24 -3.92 4.47 8.45
N HIS A 25 -2.86 5.28 8.38
CA HIS A 25 -2.53 6.31 9.38
C HIS A 25 -2.80 7.74 8.88
N SER A 26 -3.84 7.95 8.07
CA SER A 26 -4.06 9.26 7.45
C SER A 26 -4.69 10.33 8.37
N ALA A 27 -5.20 9.94 9.54
CA ALA A 27 -5.95 10.81 10.43
C ALA A 27 -5.16 11.30 11.66
N SER A 28 -5.37 12.59 12.00
CA SER A 28 -4.73 13.33 13.11
C SER A 28 -4.96 12.70 14.50
N PRO A 29 -4.13 12.98 15.53
CA PRO A 29 -3.04 13.96 15.55
C PRO A 29 -1.67 13.40 15.19
N ASP A 30 -1.46 12.10 15.26
CA ASP A 30 -0.20 11.44 14.84
C ASP A 30 -0.31 10.90 13.40
N ALA A 31 -0.87 11.71 12.52
CA ALA A 31 -1.13 11.35 11.13
C ALA A 31 0.16 11.26 10.33
N ASP A 32 0.19 10.30 9.42
CA ASP A 32 1.07 10.34 8.28
C ASP A 32 0.53 11.37 7.29
N LEU A 33 0.78 12.65 7.58
CA LEU A 33 0.26 13.79 6.82
C LEU A 33 0.32 13.58 5.30
N HIS A 34 -0.75 13.95 4.61
CA HIS A 34 -0.92 13.84 3.16
C HIS A 34 -1.02 12.42 2.57
N THR A 35 -0.70 11.34 3.30
CA THR A 35 -0.76 9.96 2.75
C THR A 35 -2.16 9.60 2.24
N GLY A 36 -3.22 9.93 2.98
CA GLY A 36 -4.60 9.69 2.55
C GLY A 36 -4.93 10.40 1.23
N THR A 37 -4.55 11.67 1.09
CA THR A 37 -4.78 12.44 -0.15
C THR A 37 -3.91 11.96 -1.31
N ILE A 38 -2.69 11.48 -1.03
CA ILE A 38 -1.78 10.90 -2.02
C ILE A 38 -2.36 9.58 -2.54
N VAL A 39 -2.80 8.69 -1.64
CA VAL A 39 -3.41 7.41 -2.01
C VAL A 39 -4.72 7.60 -2.76
N GLU A 40 -5.56 8.55 -2.34
CA GLU A 40 -6.79 8.88 -3.06
C GLU A 40 -6.48 9.31 -4.50
N GLU A 41 -5.59 10.29 -4.70
CA GLU A 41 -5.28 10.78 -6.04
C GLU A 41 -4.58 9.73 -6.91
N ALA A 42 -3.70 8.91 -6.33
CA ALA A 42 -3.04 7.83 -7.05
C ALA A 42 -4.03 6.71 -7.45
N ALA A 43 -4.98 6.37 -6.59
CA ALA A 43 -6.03 5.41 -6.89
C ALA A 43 -6.96 5.91 -8.00
N LEU A 44 -7.32 7.21 -7.97
CA LEU A 44 -8.14 7.81 -9.02
C LEU A 44 -7.41 7.86 -10.36
N THR A 45 -6.11 8.12 -10.35
CA THR A 45 -5.27 8.21 -11.56
C THR A 45 -5.02 6.84 -12.19
N SER A 46 -4.56 5.86 -11.40
CA SER A 46 -4.31 4.48 -11.86
C SER A 46 -5.58 3.64 -11.99
N ARG A 47 -6.71 4.16 -11.51
CA ARG A 47 -7.98 3.44 -11.36
C ARG A 47 -7.86 2.21 -10.44
N SER A 48 -6.90 2.18 -9.53
CA SER A 48 -6.69 1.07 -8.58
C SER A 48 -7.72 1.07 -7.46
N TYR A 49 -7.83 -0.05 -6.74
CA TYR A 49 -8.58 -0.09 -5.49
C TYR A 49 -7.84 0.69 -4.41
N ALA A 50 -8.56 1.28 -3.45
CA ALA A 50 -7.94 1.83 -2.26
C ALA A 50 -8.78 1.73 -0.99
N VAL A 51 -8.10 1.64 0.16
CA VAL A 51 -8.71 1.73 1.49
C VAL A 51 -7.92 2.73 2.35
N ILE A 52 -8.56 3.84 2.75
CA ILE A 52 -7.92 4.98 3.42
C ILE A 52 -8.53 5.16 4.80
N GLY A 53 -7.72 5.03 5.84
CA GLY A 53 -8.15 5.12 7.23
C GLY A 53 -8.47 6.55 7.64
N LYS A 54 -9.58 6.77 8.35
CA LYS A 54 -10.01 8.08 8.89
C LYS A 54 -9.91 8.16 10.41
N VAL A 55 -9.49 7.08 11.08
CA VAL A 55 -9.35 7.04 12.53
C VAL A 55 -7.90 7.27 12.91
N SER A 56 -7.70 8.11 13.93
CA SER A 56 -6.39 8.39 14.50
C SER A 56 -5.72 7.13 15.03
N ARG A 57 -4.44 6.93 14.76
CA ARG A 57 -3.67 5.83 15.36
C ARG A 57 -3.53 5.93 16.87
N GLU A 58 -3.67 7.12 17.46
CA GLU A 58 -3.69 7.29 18.92
C GLU A 58 -4.96 6.70 19.56
N PHE A 59 -6.08 6.76 18.85
CA PHE A 59 -7.34 6.21 19.32
C PHE A 59 -7.44 4.72 18.97
N LEU A 60 -7.04 4.36 17.75
CA LEU A 60 -7.12 3.00 17.24
C LEU A 60 -6.16 2.82 16.07
N ASP A 61 -5.07 2.08 16.28
CA ASP A 61 -4.10 1.78 15.24
C ASP A 61 -4.63 0.71 14.29
N LEU A 62 -5.12 1.13 13.11
CA LEU A 62 -5.66 0.27 12.06
C LEU A 62 -4.60 -0.71 11.50
N ASN A 63 -3.31 -0.46 11.73
CA ASN A 63 -2.21 -1.33 11.34
C ASN A 63 -1.85 -2.38 12.42
N ARG A 64 -2.64 -2.55 13.49
CA ARG A 64 -2.41 -3.59 14.52
C ARG A 64 -3.38 -4.76 14.38
N ILE A 65 -2.97 -5.93 14.88
CA ILE A 65 -3.82 -7.14 14.89
C ILE A 65 -5.13 -6.95 15.67
N GLN A 66 -5.13 -6.08 16.69
CA GLN A 66 -6.31 -5.73 17.47
C GLN A 66 -7.42 -5.11 16.60
N SER A 67 -7.03 -4.51 15.47
CA SER A 67 -7.91 -3.89 14.50
C SER A 67 -8.39 -4.85 13.41
N ALA A 68 -8.00 -6.14 13.44
CA ALA A 68 -8.35 -7.13 12.42
C ALA A 68 -9.86 -7.34 12.24
N GLN A 69 -10.66 -7.04 13.27
CA GLN A 69 -12.12 -7.17 13.24
C GLN A 69 -12.86 -5.90 12.82
N LEU A 70 -12.12 -4.80 12.57
CA LEU A 70 -12.71 -3.53 12.17
C LEU A 70 -13.07 -3.53 10.69
N GLU A 71 -14.05 -2.69 10.34
CA GLU A 71 -14.55 -2.57 8.97
C GLU A 71 -13.42 -2.23 7.99
N PHE A 72 -12.49 -1.34 8.36
CA PHE A 72 -11.28 -1.06 7.55
C PHE A 72 -10.51 -2.34 7.11
N ARG A 73 -10.30 -3.29 8.03
CA ARG A 73 -9.58 -4.54 7.72
C ARG A 73 -10.46 -5.51 6.95
N LYS A 74 -11.75 -5.55 7.24
CA LYS A 74 -12.71 -6.35 6.47
C LYS A 74 -12.80 -5.89 5.02
N SER A 75 -12.73 -4.59 4.75
CA SER A 75 -12.72 -4.05 3.39
C SER A 75 -11.48 -4.47 2.61
N ILE A 76 -10.30 -4.44 3.25
CA ILE A 76 -9.07 -4.98 2.66
C ILE A 76 -9.23 -6.47 2.32
N GLU A 77 -9.71 -7.28 3.26
CA GLU A 77 -9.90 -8.71 3.04
C GLU A 77 -10.98 -9.01 1.99
N GLY A 78 -12.05 -8.20 1.95
CA GLY A 78 -13.11 -8.26 0.96
C GLY A 78 -12.55 -8.05 -0.44
N PHE A 79 -11.82 -6.96 -0.67
CA PHE A 79 -11.17 -6.73 -1.97
C PHE A 79 -10.19 -7.86 -2.34
N ILE A 80 -9.41 -8.38 -1.37
CA ILE A 80 -8.50 -9.49 -1.65
C ILE A 80 -9.24 -10.76 -2.05
N ALA A 81 -10.30 -11.12 -1.33
CA ALA A 81 -11.01 -12.39 -1.53
C ALA A 81 -11.98 -12.34 -2.73
N GLU A 82 -12.71 -11.25 -2.89
CA GLU A 82 -13.82 -11.11 -3.83
C GLU A 82 -13.36 -10.54 -5.18
N ASP A 83 -12.49 -9.52 -5.16
CA ASP A 83 -11.98 -8.86 -6.37
C ASP A 83 -10.64 -9.42 -6.86
N GLY A 84 -10.05 -10.35 -6.10
CA GLY A 84 -8.87 -11.11 -6.50
C GLY A 84 -7.58 -10.28 -6.54
N ILE A 85 -7.46 -9.28 -5.67
CA ILE A 85 -6.25 -8.47 -5.50
C ILE A 85 -5.02 -9.37 -5.37
N ARG A 86 -3.95 -9.01 -6.09
CA ARG A 86 -2.68 -9.73 -6.12
C ARG A 86 -1.53 -8.92 -5.52
N TYR A 87 -1.67 -7.59 -5.50
CA TYR A 87 -0.69 -6.67 -4.94
C TYR A 87 -1.34 -5.68 -3.99
N LEU A 88 -0.80 -5.54 -2.78
CA LEU A 88 -1.17 -4.51 -1.82
C LEU A 88 0.01 -3.58 -1.59
N LEU A 89 -0.18 -2.29 -1.85
CA LEU A 89 0.78 -1.24 -1.54
C LEU A 89 0.30 -0.45 -0.32
N ASP A 90 1.01 -0.59 0.80
CA ASP A 90 0.72 0.06 2.07
C ASP A 90 1.56 1.33 2.20
N ILE A 91 0.91 2.49 2.12
CA ILE A 91 1.57 3.80 2.02
C ILE A 91 1.58 4.47 3.39
N HIS A 92 2.78 4.72 3.88
CA HIS A 92 3.05 5.32 5.19
C HIS A 92 3.90 6.58 5.06
N GLY A 93 3.92 7.38 6.11
CA GLY A 93 4.74 8.57 6.25
C GLY A 93 5.82 8.37 7.31
N LYS A 94 7.05 8.78 7.01
CA LYS A 94 8.14 8.88 7.99
C LYS A 94 8.61 10.33 8.16
N LYS A 95 9.38 10.57 9.23
CA LYS A 95 9.93 11.90 9.54
C LYS A 95 11.13 12.22 8.66
N GLU A 96 12.00 11.24 8.46
CA GLU A 96 13.24 11.35 7.70
C GLU A 96 12.96 11.43 6.21
N SER A 97 13.72 12.26 5.49
CA SER A 97 13.64 12.35 4.02
C SER A 97 14.00 11.03 3.32
N GLY A 98 13.64 10.95 2.06
CA GLY A 98 13.78 9.77 1.21
C GLY A 98 12.63 8.78 1.36
N VAL A 99 12.76 7.65 0.68
CA VAL A 99 11.72 6.62 0.61
C VAL A 99 12.27 5.28 1.10
N ASP A 100 11.55 4.64 2.00
CA ASP A 100 11.90 3.30 2.48
C ASP A 100 10.89 2.27 1.96
N ILE A 101 11.39 1.21 1.33
CA ILE A 101 10.61 0.04 0.96
C ILE A 101 10.83 -1.01 2.05
N VAL A 102 9.75 -1.39 2.72
CA VAL A 102 9.77 -2.34 3.83
C VAL A 102 9.09 -3.64 3.39
N ILE A 103 9.89 -4.69 3.29
CA ILE A 103 9.46 -6.07 3.06
C ILE A 103 10.05 -6.92 4.19
N THR A 104 9.25 -7.73 4.88
CA THR A 104 9.73 -8.48 6.07
C THR A 104 10.74 -9.57 5.68
N ALA A 105 11.99 -9.19 5.37
CA ALA A 105 13.03 -10.07 4.81
C ALA A 105 12.55 -10.93 3.62
N GLY A 106 11.78 -10.34 2.68
CA GLY A 106 11.21 -11.05 1.53
C GLY A 106 10.06 -11.99 1.87
N GLN A 107 9.54 -11.97 3.11
CA GLN A 107 8.41 -12.81 3.49
C GLN A 107 7.08 -12.31 2.91
N THR A 108 6.97 -11.01 2.63
CA THR A 108 5.72 -10.35 2.25
C THR A 108 5.61 -10.05 0.75
N CYS A 109 6.74 -10.05 0.03
CA CYS A 109 6.84 -9.69 -1.38
C CYS A 109 8.05 -10.41 -2.01
N SER A 110 7.98 -10.71 -3.31
CA SER A 110 9.09 -11.28 -4.07
C SER A 110 10.16 -10.24 -4.44
N ASP A 111 11.38 -10.71 -4.71
CA ASP A 111 12.48 -9.85 -5.16
C ASP A 111 12.14 -9.15 -6.49
N SER A 112 11.45 -9.84 -7.40
CA SER A 112 11.04 -9.30 -8.71
C SER A 112 10.06 -8.14 -8.60
N THR A 113 9.09 -8.24 -7.69
CA THR A 113 8.12 -7.17 -7.43
C THR A 113 8.79 -6.03 -6.67
N THR A 114 9.63 -6.34 -5.69
CA THR A 114 10.41 -5.35 -4.93
C THR A 114 11.32 -4.54 -5.84
N GLU A 115 12.04 -5.18 -6.76
CA GLU A 115 12.92 -4.48 -7.70
C GLU A 115 12.12 -3.60 -8.67
N LEU A 116 10.93 -4.03 -9.12
CA LEU A 116 10.07 -3.20 -9.95
C LEU A 116 9.70 -1.90 -9.22
N VAL A 117 9.19 -2.01 -7.99
CA VAL A 117 8.84 -0.86 -7.16
C VAL A 117 10.06 0.04 -6.94
N ARG A 118 11.19 -0.54 -6.53
CA ARG A 118 12.45 0.19 -6.32
C ARG A 118 12.88 0.93 -7.58
N SER A 119 12.92 0.24 -8.72
CA SER A 119 13.39 0.79 -10.00
C SER A 119 12.54 1.98 -10.48
N ARG A 120 11.27 2.04 -10.08
CA ARG A 120 10.43 3.21 -10.36
C ARG A 120 10.77 4.37 -9.43
N LEU A 121 10.82 4.12 -8.13
CA LEU A 121 11.01 5.16 -7.11
C LEU A 121 12.41 5.78 -7.13
N VAL A 122 13.46 5.03 -7.48
CA VAL A 122 14.85 5.54 -7.53
C VAL A 122 15.06 6.60 -8.61
N LYS A 123 14.11 6.76 -9.54
CA LYS A 123 14.17 7.82 -10.56
C LYS A 123 13.98 9.20 -9.95
N ASP A 124 13.17 9.28 -8.90
CA ASP A 124 12.73 10.53 -8.30
C ASP A 124 13.20 10.71 -6.84
N PHE A 125 13.55 9.62 -6.15
CA PHE A 125 13.83 9.63 -4.71
C PHE A 125 15.10 8.84 -4.33
N MET A 126 15.67 9.21 -3.18
CA MET A 126 16.65 8.35 -2.50
C MET A 126 15.90 7.18 -1.83
N VAL A 127 16.05 5.97 -2.38
CA VAL A 127 15.34 4.78 -1.91
C VAL A 127 16.25 3.87 -1.08
N LYS A 128 15.76 3.41 0.07
CA LYS A 128 16.36 2.31 0.83
C LYS A 128 15.39 1.13 0.86
N VAL A 129 15.94 -0.07 0.77
CA VAL A 129 15.15 -1.31 0.94
C VAL A 129 15.58 -1.94 2.25
N ASN A 130 14.63 -2.22 3.14
CA ASN A 130 14.86 -2.88 4.43
C ASN A 130 15.93 -2.20 5.29
N ASN A 131 15.71 -0.92 5.62
CA ASN A 131 16.64 -0.19 6.47
C ASN A 131 16.65 -0.78 7.89
N GLN A 132 17.64 -1.65 8.14
CA GLN A 132 18.13 -2.18 9.42
C GLN A 132 17.07 -2.42 10.53
N ASN A 133 16.72 -3.70 10.74
CA ASN A 133 16.13 -4.27 11.97
C ASN A 133 14.69 -3.89 12.36
N LYS A 134 13.96 -3.10 11.58
CA LYS A 134 12.51 -2.96 11.74
C LYS A 134 11.79 -3.79 10.67
N GLY A 135 11.66 -5.09 10.92
CA GLY A 135 10.67 -5.89 10.20
C GLY A 135 9.28 -5.30 10.43
N VAL A 136 8.37 -5.47 9.48
CA VAL A 136 6.98 -5.06 9.71
C VAL A 136 6.45 -5.88 10.89
N GLU A 137 5.85 -5.21 11.88
CA GLU A 137 5.36 -5.87 13.09
C GLU A 137 4.33 -6.94 12.74
N SER A 138 4.37 -8.05 13.48
CA SER A 138 3.38 -9.12 13.35
C SER A 138 1.98 -8.56 13.61
N GLY A 139 1.07 -8.74 12.64
CA GLY A 139 -0.30 -8.21 12.70
C GLY A 139 -0.55 -6.91 11.93
N SER A 140 0.49 -6.35 11.31
CA SER A 140 0.37 -5.30 10.28
C SER A 140 -0.45 -5.75 9.07
N ILE A 141 -0.94 -4.80 8.29
CA ILE A 141 -1.63 -5.03 7.01
C ILE A 141 -0.76 -5.89 6.09
N VAL A 142 0.52 -5.55 5.98
CA VAL A 142 1.47 -6.28 5.13
C VAL A 142 1.69 -7.72 5.63
N THR A 143 1.81 -7.94 6.94
CA THR A 143 2.02 -9.31 7.45
C THR A 143 0.75 -10.16 7.48
N SER A 144 -0.43 -9.54 7.62
CA SER A 144 -1.71 -10.27 7.69
C SER A 144 -2.32 -10.57 6.32
N SER A 145 -2.03 -9.73 5.32
CA SER A 145 -2.73 -9.79 4.02
C SER A 145 -1.94 -10.52 2.94
N ASN A 146 -0.64 -10.80 3.17
CA ASN A 146 0.11 -11.64 2.24
C ASN A 146 -0.44 -13.07 2.25
N ARG A 147 -0.43 -13.70 1.08
CA ARG A 147 -0.94 -15.08 0.91
C ARG A 147 0.02 -15.86 0.04
N ARG A 148 0.27 -17.13 0.41
CA ARG A 148 1.07 -18.07 -0.37
C ARG A 148 0.28 -19.33 -0.69
N ASP A 149 0.58 -19.94 -1.82
CA ASP A 149 0.07 -21.26 -2.18
C ASP A 149 0.81 -22.37 -1.42
N ALA A 150 0.37 -23.62 -1.59
CA ALA A 150 1.00 -24.79 -0.97
C ALA A 150 2.46 -25.03 -1.42
N LYS A 151 2.91 -24.40 -2.52
CA LYS A 151 4.27 -24.47 -3.04
C LYS A 151 5.15 -23.31 -2.53
N GLY A 152 4.58 -22.41 -1.74
CA GLY A 152 5.27 -21.23 -1.21
C GLY A 152 5.31 -20.03 -2.15
N ASN A 153 4.63 -20.08 -3.30
CA ASN A 153 4.53 -18.95 -4.22
C ASN A 153 3.53 -17.93 -3.72
N PHE A 154 3.77 -16.65 -3.97
CA PHE A 154 2.84 -15.60 -3.59
C PHE A 154 1.56 -15.64 -4.43
N ILE A 155 0.44 -15.75 -3.72
CA ILE A 155 -0.90 -15.45 -4.24
C ILE A 155 -1.15 -13.94 -4.09
N VAL A 156 -0.81 -13.37 -2.93
CA VAL A 156 -0.91 -11.91 -2.68
C VAL A 156 0.43 -11.43 -2.15
N GLU A 157 1.03 -10.49 -2.87
CA GLU A 157 2.25 -9.79 -2.46
C GLU A 157 1.88 -8.45 -1.82
N THR A 158 2.59 -8.09 -0.76
CA THR A 158 2.31 -6.90 0.04
C THR A 158 3.60 -6.14 0.33
N ILE A 159 3.56 -4.82 0.15
CA ILE A 159 4.75 -3.95 0.23
C ILE A 159 4.36 -2.72 1.04
N GLN A 160 5.17 -2.37 2.05
CA GLN A 160 5.06 -1.08 2.71
C GLN A 160 6.05 -0.10 2.09
N ILE A 161 5.57 1.11 1.80
CA ILE A 161 6.36 2.21 1.24
C ILE A 161 6.20 3.41 2.16
N GLU A 162 7.30 3.84 2.77
CA GLU A 162 7.35 4.98 3.69
C GLU A 162 7.96 6.19 2.99
N PHE A 163 7.17 7.24 2.81
CA PHE A 163 7.64 8.50 2.24
C PHE A 163 8.01 9.51 3.34
N GLY A 164 9.17 10.14 3.21
CA GLY A 164 9.57 11.25 4.07
C GLY A 164 8.63 12.45 4.00
N HIS A 165 8.73 13.31 5.01
CA HIS A 165 7.88 14.50 5.09
C HIS A 165 8.10 15.45 3.91
N GLU A 166 9.35 15.62 3.47
CA GLU A 166 9.71 16.47 2.33
C GLU A 166 9.09 15.96 1.02
N GLU A 167 9.14 14.65 0.78
CA GLU A 167 8.54 14.03 -0.40
C GLU A 167 7.03 14.20 -0.42
N ARG A 168 6.37 13.94 0.72
CA ARG A 168 4.90 14.05 0.84
C ARG A 168 4.39 15.48 0.73
N GLN A 169 5.16 16.46 1.20
CA GLN A 169 4.75 17.87 1.22
C GLN A 169 5.14 18.63 -0.06
N PHE A 170 6.40 18.51 -0.49
CA PHE A 170 6.96 19.34 -1.56
C PHE A 170 7.09 18.61 -2.90
N GLN A 171 7.10 17.28 -2.90
CA GLN A 171 7.19 16.45 -4.11
C GLN A 171 5.93 15.61 -4.33
N ARG A 172 4.81 16.06 -3.77
CA ARG A 172 3.54 15.32 -3.71
C ARG A 172 3.07 14.79 -5.07
N GLU A 173 3.15 15.63 -6.11
CA GLU A 173 2.74 15.25 -7.47
C GLU A 173 3.59 14.10 -8.02
N LYS A 174 4.90 14.10 -7.75
CA LYS A 174 5.79 12.99 -8.12
C LYS A 174 5.45 11.72 -7.36
N VAL A 175 5.19 11.83 -6.06
CA VAL A 175 4.77 10.68 -5.24
C VAL A 175 3.49 10.06 -5.80
N ILE A 176 2.50 10.87 -6.16
CA ILE A 176 1.25 10.41 -6.77
C ILE A 176 1.52 9.74 -8.12
N SER A 177 2.32 10.36 -8.99
CA SER A 177 2.68 9.81 -10.31
C SER A 177 3.37 8.46 -10.17
N ASP A 178 4.36 8.36 -9.28
CA ASP A 178 5.13 7.13 -9.07
C ASP A 178 4.27 6.00 -8.53
N ILE A 179 3.41 6.26 -7.52
CA ILE A 179 2.49 5.25 -7.00
C ILE A 179 1.51 4.78 -8.08
N SER A 180 0.99 5.71 -8.88
CA SER A 180 0.06 5.40 -9.97
C SER A 180 0.72 4.51 -11.04
N GLU A 181 1.92 4.89 -11.48
CA GLU A 181 2.67 4.13 -12.47
C GLU A 181 3.11 2.76 -11.94
N ILE A 182 3.47 2.65 -10.66
CA ILE A 182 3.75 1.34 -10.05
C ILE A 182 2.52 0.45 -10.13
N ALA A 183 1.34 0.97 -9.79
CA ALA A 183 0.11 0.20 -9.87
C ALA A 183 -0.20 -0.25 -11.31
N ASP A 184 0.00 0.62 -12.29
CA ASP A 184 -0.18 0.30 -13.71
C ASP A 184 0.80 -0.80 -14.17
N LEU A 185 2.07 -0.69 -13.79
CA LEU A 185 3.10 -1.69 -14.12
C LEU A 185 2.81 -3.06 -13.49
N LEU A 186 2.33 -3.08 -12.24
CA LEU A 186 1.94 -4.32 -11.55
C LEU A 186 0.72 -4.97 -12.21
N ASN A 187 -0.28 -4.18 -12.58
CA ASN A 187 -1.44 -4.67 -13.33
C ASN A 187 -1.04 -5.21 -14.70
N ALA A 188 -0.17 -4.52 -15.44
CA ALA A 188 0.31 -4.95 -16.75
C ALA A 188 1.06 -6.29 -16.68
N ARG A 189 1.89 -6.48 -15.65
CA ARG A 189 2.61 -7.75 -15.41
C ARG A 189 1.65 -8.94 -15.32
N LEU A 190 0.49 -8.77 -14.67
CA LEU A 190 -0.50 -9.83 -14.50
C LEU A 190 -1.28 -10.14 -15.78
N VAL A 191 -1.44 -9.16 -16.67
CA VAL A 191 -2.06 -9.38 -17.99
C VAL A 191 -1.15 -10.23 -18.86
N VAL A 192 0.16 -9.91 -18.88
CA VAL A 192 1.15 -10.67 -19.67
C VAL A 192 1.21 -12.13 -19.20
N SER A 193 1.22 -12.39 -17.90
CA SER A 193 1.25 -13.76 -17.35
C SER A 193 -0.02 -14.59 -17.60
N ARG A 194 -1.11 -13.98 -18.10
CA ARG A 194 -2.36 -14.69 -18.48
C ARG A 194 -2.45 -14.95 -19.99
N GLY A 195 -1.54 -14.38 -20.78
CA GLY A 195 -1.47 -14.55 -22.24
C GLY A 195 -0.53 -15.67 -22.70
N GLU A 196 0.15 -16.33 -21.76
CA GLU A 196 0.95 -17.56 -21.94
C GLU A 196 0.15 -18.79 -21.48
#